data_AF-A0A6S7AS35-F1
#
_entry.id   AF-A0A6S7AS35-F1
#
_cell.length_a   1.000
_cell.length_b   1.000
_cell.length_c   1.000
_cell.angle_alpha   90.00
_cell.angle_beta   90.00
_cell.angle_gamma   90.00
#
_symmetry.space_group_name_H-M   'P 1'
#
loop_
_entity.id
_entity.type
_entity.pdbx_description
1 polymer ?
#
loop_
_entity_poly.entity_id
_entity_poly.type
_entity_poly.pdbx_seq_one_letter_code
_entity_poly.pdbx_strand_id
1 'polypeptide(L)' 'MLTRVLQARPFFLGDRFSAVDIVLGGSLQYMMRMKIVPETPVFNAYAERLGERPAMHRALQRDGDIEES' A
#
# COMPACT_ATOMS: atom_id res chain seq x y z
N MET A 1 6.79 -9.66 11.35
CA MET A 1 6.64 -10.71 10.30
C MET A 1 6.44 -10.08 8.92
N LEU A 2 5.44 -9.23 8.70
CA LEU A 2 5.20 -8.59 7.40
C LEU A 2 6.40 -7.81 6.85
N THR A 3 7.11 -7.05 7.71
CA THR A 3 8.34 -6.35 7.32
C THR A 3 9.38 -7.30 6.73
N ARG A 4 9.55 -8.50 7.31
CA ARG A 4 10.49 -9.51 6.80
C ARG A 4 10.10 -10.03 5.42
N VAL A 5 8.81 -10.16 5.14
CA VAL A 5 8.32 -10.52 3.80
C VAL A 5 8.64 -9.39 2.82
N LEU A 6 8.25 -8.15 3.13
CA LEU A 6 8.44 -7.01 2.23
C LEU A 6 9.90 -6.54 2.11
N GLN A 7 10.79 -6.99 3.00
CA GLN A 7 12.24 -6.85 2.84
C GLN A 7 12.80 -7.83 1.81
N ALA A 8 12.24 -9.04 1.71
CA ALA A 8 12.74 -10.08 0.83
C ALA A 8 12.14 -10.01 -0.59
N ARG A 9 11.00 -9.36 -0.75
CA ARG A 9 10.25 -9.26 -2.02
C ARG A 9 9.50 -7.93 -2.10
N PRO A 10 9.33 -7.35 -3.30
CA PRO A 10 8.72 -6.04 -3.47
C PRO A 10 7.19 -6.03 -3.27
N PHE A 11 6.52 -7.19 -3.40
CA PHE A 11 5.07 -7.41 -3.20
C PHE A 11 4.81 -8.67 -2.37
N PHE A 12 3.58 -8.84 -1.87
CA PHE A 12 3.25 -9.98 -0.99
C PHE A 12 3.50 -11.35 -1.64
N LEU A 13 3.18 -11.49 -2.94
CA LEU A 13 3.34 -12.74 -3.69
C LEU A 13 4.67 -12.87 -4.45
N GLY A 14 5.62 -11.94 -4.24
CA GLY A 14 6.93 -11.98 -4.89
C GLY A 14 7.22 -10.70 -5.65
N ASP A 15 7.68 -10.86 -6.90
CA ASP A 15 8.17 -9.74 -7.71
C ASP A 15 7.09 -8.99 -8.48
N ARG A 16 5.86 -9.53 -8.52
CA ARG A 16 4.74 -8.96 -9.29
C ARG A 16 3.61 -8.51 -8.38
N PHE A 17 3.07 -7.35 -8.71
CA PHE A 17 1.84 -6.84 -8.13
C PHE A 17 0.67 -7.80 -8.39
N SER A 18 -0.17 -7.99 -7.38
CA SER A 18 -1.29 -8.92 -7.42
C SER A 18 -2.54 -8.35 -6.72
N ALA A 19 -3.65 -9.10 -6.77
CA ALA A 19 -4.87 -8.75 -6.05
C ALA A 19 -4.65 -8.62 -4.53
N VAL A 20 -3.69 -9.36 -3.96
CA VAL A 20 -3.34 -9.26 -2.53
C VAL A 20 -2.85 -7.86 -2.20
N ASP A 21 -2.06 -7.25 -3.06
CA ASP A 21 -1.48 -5.93 -2.84
C ASP A 21 -2.53 -4.81 -2.98
N ILE A 22 -3.65 -5.05 -3.69
CA ILE A 22 -4.81 -4.14 -3.70
C ILE A 22 -5.45 -4.12 -2.31
N VAL A 23 -5.81 -5.31 -1.80
CA VAL A 23 -6.55 -5.45 -0.54
C VAL A 23 -5.69 -5.04 0.64
N LEU A 24 -4.50 -5.63 0.76
CA LEU A 24 -3.62 -5.42 1.91
C LEU A 24 -2.85 -4.10 1.83
N GLY A 25 -2.58 -3.59 0.62
CA GLY A 25 -1.88 -2.33 0.42
C GLY A 25 -2.62 -1.15 1.04
N GLY A 26 -3.91 -1.01 0.72
CA GLY A 26 -4.75 0.04 1.29
C GLY A 26 -4.93 -0.12 2.80
N SER A 27 -5.18 -1.34 3.28
CA SER A 27 -5.30 -1.61 4.72
C SER A 27 -4.03 -1.27 5.49
N LEU A 28 -2.84 -1.60 4.96
CA LEU A 28 -1.57 -1.30 5.60
C LEU A 28 -1.31 0.21 5.68
N GLN A 29 -1.56 0.95 4.59
CA GLN A 29 -1.46 2.41 4.59
C GLN A 29 -2.41 3.03 5.63
N TYR A 30 -3.66 2.58 5.68
CA TYR A 30 -4.64 3.05 6.65
C TYR A 30 -4.19 2.76 8.10
N MET A 31 -3.75 1.54 8.39
CA MET A 31 -3.29 1.16 9.73
C MET A 31 -2.06 1.94 10.19
N MET A 32 -1.13 2.28 9.29
CA MET A 32 -0.01 3.17 9.60
C MET A 32 -0.48 4.58 9.95
N ARG A 33 -1.39 5.16 9.14
CA ARG A 33 -1.97 6.48 9.41
C ARG A 33 -2.71 6.54 10.74
N MET A 34 -3.44 5.47 11.09
CA MET A 34 -4.13 5.32 12.37
C MET A 34 -3.21 4.96 13.54
N LYS A 35 -1.89 4.83 13.30
CA LYS A 35 -0.87 4.43 14.28
C LYS A 35 -1.15 3.09 14.96
N ILE A 36 -1.92 2.23 14.32
CA ILE A 36 -2.20 0.85 14.78
C ILE A 36 -0.94 -0.01 14.55
N VAL A 37 -0.26 0.22 13.44
CA VAL A 37 1.00 -0.44 13.08
C VAL A 37 2.08 0.65 12.97
N PRO A 38 3.30 0.41 13.50
CA PRO A 38 4.38 1.38 13.38
C PRO A 38 4.76 1.62 11.92
N GLU A 39 4.98 2.89 11.59
CA GLU A 39 5.63 3.26 10.34
C GLU A 39 7.07 2.75 10.36
N THR A 40 7.47 2.07 9.28
CA THR A 40 8.83 1.57 9.11
C THR A 40 9.31 1.92 7.71
N PRO A 41 10.63 2.06 7.48
CA PRO A 41 11.15 2.31 6.14
C PRO A 41 10.68 1.28 5.10
N VAL A 42 10.50 0.02 5.53
CA VAL A 42 10.02 -1.08 4.67
C VAL A 42 8.58 -0.87 4.24
N PHE A 43 7.70 -0.50 5.17
CA PHE A 43 6.29 -0.26 4.83
C PHE A 43 6.11 1.02 4.02
N ASN A 44 6.90 2.06 4.30
CA ASN A 44 6.89 3.29 3.51
C ASN A 44 7.33 3.03 2.07
N ALA A 45 8.43 2.31 1.87
CA ALA A 45 8.90 1.93 0.52
C ALA A 45 7.90 1.03 -0.23
N TYR A 46 7.16 0.18 0.47
CA TYR A 46 6.08 -0.61 -0.12
C TYR A 46 4.89 0.28 -0.51
N ALA A 47 4.44 1.16 0.39
CA ALA A 47 3.34 2.09 0.15
C ALA A 47 3.63 3.06 -1.02
N GLU A 48 4.85 3.58 -1.10
CA GLU A 48 5.32 4.45 -2.18
C GLU A 48 5.24 3.73 -3.54
N ARG A 49 5.75 2.50 -3.63
CA ARG A 49 5.66 1.67 -4.85
C ARG A 49 4.21 1.44 -5.30
N LEU A 50 3.27 1.33 -4.37
CA LEU A 50 1.85 1.22 -4.71
C LEU A 50 1.29 2.54 -5.23
N GLY A 51 1.69 3.66 -4.62
CA GLY A 51 1.30 5.02 -4.99
C GLY A 51 1.74 5.40 -6.40
N GLU A 52 2.96 5.06 -6.79
CA GLU A 52 3.53 5.38 -8.11
C GLU A 52 2.78 4.75 -9.31
N ARG A 53 1.89 3.77 -9.05
CA ARG A 53 1.22 3.04 -10.13
C ARG A 53 0.20 3.93 -10.83
N PRO A 54 0.23 4.04 -12.17
CA PRO A 54 -0.78 4.81 -12.92
C PRO A 54 -2.21 4.31 -12.68
N ALA A 55 -2.38 3.03 -12.37
CA ALA A 55 -3.69 2.48 -12.01
C ALA A 55 -4.23 3.04 -10.68
N MET A 56 -3.35 3.29 -9.70
CA MET A 56 -3.71 3.93 -8.44
C MET A 56 -4.14 5.38 -8.70
N HIS A 57 -3.36 6.14 -9.48
CA HIS A 57 -3.74 7.51 -9.85
C HIS A 57 -5.07 7.55 -10.60
N ARG A 58 -5.33 6.63 -11.54
CA ARG A 58 -6.63 6.55 -12.23
C ARG A 58 -7.76 6.19 -11.28
N ALA A 59 -7.52 5.33 -10.29
CA ALA A 59 -8.52 5.01 -9.28
C ALA A 59 -8.83 6.26 -8.45
N LEU A 60 -7.81 6.93 -7.89
CA LEU A 60 -7.97 8.16 -7.12
C LEU A 60 -8.63 9.31 -7.91
N GLN A 61 -8.34 9.43 -9.21
CA GLN A 61 -9.00 10.41 -10.09
C GLN A 61 -10.48 10.08 -10.31
N ARG A 62 -10.85 8.80 -10.36
CA ARG A 62 -12.25 8.37 -10.42
C ARG A 62 -12.93 8.53 -9.06
N ASP A 63 -12.18 8.27 -8.01
CA ASP A 63 -12.57 8.43 -6.61
C ASP A 63 -12.36 9.88 -6.15
N GLY A 64 -12.44 10.88 -7.04
CA GLY A 64 -12.23 12.31 -6.76
C GLY A 64 -13.14 12.95 -5.70
N ASP A 65 -13.78 12.13 -4.86
CA ASP A 65 -14.86 12.36 -3.90
C ASP A 65 -14.63 11.55 -2.59
N ILE A 66 -13.40 11.45 -2.07
CA ILE A 66 -13.21 11.15 -0.62
C ILE A 66 -12.67 12.40 0.09
N GLU A 67 -13.31 13.53 -0.15
CA GLU A 67 -13.49 14.56 0.86
C GLU A 67 -15.00 14.73 1.11
N GLU A 68 -15.34 14.68 2.41
CA GLU A 68 -16.57 15.13 3.08
C GLU A 68 -17.79 14.20 3.19
N SER A 69 -17.79 13.37 4.25
CA SER A 69 -18.87 13.34 5.25
C SER A 69 -18.32 12.96 6.62
#